data_AF-A0A8T1S546-F1
#
_entry.id   AF-A0A8T1S546-F1
#
_cell.length_a   1.000
_cell.length_b   1.000
_cell.length_c   1.000
_cell.angle_alpha   90.00
_cell.angle_beta   90.00
_cell.angle_gamma   90.00
#
_symmetry.space_group_name_H-M   'P 1'
#
loop_
_entity.id
_entity.type
_entity.pdbx_description
1 polymer ?
#
loop_
_entity_poly.entity_id
_entity_poly.type
_entity_poly.pdbx_seq_one_letter_code
_entity_poly.pdbx_strand_id
1 'polypeptide(L)'
;KISLNEFASKIGEEKEKVLGNNSNHAAPSLISSLQEATSTLITYTAEEEKSKIPPKKKGQIIFNDHIHLKWVEWEGSVPRGAVSIWNEEASRTEYVCAEAGYSVGFFNESKGPYCYYSNADQEHRTSNFRMLVNEDNSEELEWKKDSYGSVPPKSVPSYPGVNVFVGRNRYGLGKVDPRFKAFFLPHNGKEKCYKEYEVLTVNTAKQKFSI
;
A
#
# COMPACT_ATOMS: atom_id res chain seq x y z
N LYS A 1 -14.67 -26.42 12.72
CA LYS A 1 -15.44 -25.15 12.71
C LYS A 1 -16.36 -25.19 13.92
N ILE A 2 -15.99 -24.52 15.00
CA ILE A 2 -16.83 -24.39 16.21
C ILE A 2 -17.43 -22.99 16.15
N SER A 3 -18.74 -22.89 16.29
CA SER A 3 -19.53 -21.68 16.09
C SER A 3 -19.50 -20.80 17.35
N LEU A 4 -19.41 -19.47 17.16
CA LEU A 4 -19.35 -18.43 18.19
C LEU A 4 -20.55 -18.40 19.16
N ASN A 5 -21.61 -19.16 18.88
CA ASN A 5 -22.84 -19.14 19.67
C ASN A 5 -22.79 -20.03 20.92
N GLU A 6 -21.81 -20.92 21.05
CA GLU A 6 -21.72 -21.86 22.19
C GLU A 6 -21.04 -21.24 23.43
N PHE A 7 -20.29 -20.15 23.26
CA PHE A 7 -19.63 -19.44 24.37
C PHE A 7 -20.57 -18.50 25.14
N ALA A 8 -21.61 -17.96 24.48
CA ALA A 8 -22.53 -17.00 25.08
C ALA A 8 -23.50 -17.64 26.09
N SER A 9 -23.86 -18.90 25.88
CA SER A 9 -24.75 -19.66 26.79
C SER A 9 -24.11 -19.88 28.16
N LYS A 10 -22.80 -20.13 28.19
CA LYS A 10 -22.06 -20.50 29.42
C LYS A 10 -21.81 -19.32 30.38
N ILE A 11 -21.94 -18.09 29.89
CA ILE A 11 -21.80 -16.86 30.69
C ILE A 11 -23.16 -16.43 31.29
N GLY A 12 -24.28 -16.91 30.73
CA GLY A 12 -25.63 -16.61 31.22
C GLY A 12 -26.02 -17.35 32.49
N GLU A 13 -25.54 -18.59 32.68
CA GLU A 13 -25.96 -19.45 33.80
C GLU A 13 -25.26 -19.16 35.14
N GLU A 14 -24.18 -18.39 35.17
CA GLU A 14 -23.48 -18.04 36.42
C GLU A 14 -24.07 -16.82 37.15
N LYS A 15 -25.03 -16.11 36.55
CA LYS A 15 -25.62 -14.88 37.12
C LYS A 15 -26.87 -15.09 37.97
N GLU A 16 -27.38 -16.32 38.11
CA GLU A 16 -28.66 -16.57 38.78
C GLU A 16 -28.57 -17.46 40.03
N LYS A 17 -27.43 -17.45 40.73
CA LYS A 17 -27.26 -18.22 41.99
C LYS A 17 -26.77 -17.43 43.21
N VAL A 18 -26.91 -16.11 43.21
CA VAL A 18 -26.66 -15.29 44.40
C VAL A 18 -27.78 -14.27 44.59
N LEU A 19 -28.98 -14.75 44.92
CA LEU A 19 -29.96 -13.91 45.62
C LEU A 19 -30.76 -14.77 46.61
N GLY A 20 -30.36 -14.68 47.87
CA GLY A 20 -30.98 -15.37 49.00
C GLY A 20 -30.60 -14.67 50.30
N ASN A 21 -31.28 -13.56 50.57
CA ASN A 21 -31.59 -12.89 51.84
C ASN A 21 -30.67 -13.12 53.05
N ASN A 22 -30.06 -12.04 53.56
CA ASN A 22 -30.48 -11.43 54.85
C ASN A 22 -29.62 -10.20 55.21
N SER A 23 -30.33 -9.08 55.39
CA SER A 23 -30.15 -7.97 56.35
C SER A 23 -28.77 -7.44 56.76
N ASN A 24 -28.68 -6.11 56.61
CA ASN A 24 -27.97 -5.11 57.43
C ASN A 24 -26.67 -4.49 56.88
N HIS A 25 -26.74 -3.17 56.68
CA HIS A 25 -25.64 -2.20 56.56
C HIS A 25 -24.61 -2.43 55.44
N ALA A 26 -24.93 -1.93 54.23
CA ALA A 26 -23.91 -1.62 53.23
C ALA A 26 -23.57 -0.13 53.28
N ALA A 27 -22.30 0.14 53.61
CA ALA A 27 -21.72 1.47 53.81
C ALA A 27 -21.73 2.33 52.52
N PRO A 28 -21.67 3.68 52.64
CA PRO A 28 -21.56 4.61 51.51
C PRO A 28 -20.37 4.37 50.55
N SER A 29 -19.42 3.49 50.90
CA SER A 29 -18.22 3.21 50.10
C SER A 29 -18.46 2.35 48.87
N LEU A 30 -19.51 1.51 48.85
CA LEU A 30 -19.75 0.60 47.71
C LEU A 30 -20.40 1.31 46.51
N ILE A 31 -21.15 2.39 46.75
CA ILE A 31 -21.78 3.20 45.69
C ILE A 31 -20.73 4.04 44.96
N SER A 32 -19.74 4.59 45.68
CA SER A 32 -18.67 5.39 45.05
C SER A 32 -17.77 4.53 44.17
N SER A 33 -17.42 3.31 44.61
CA SER A 33 -16.60 2.39 43.80
C SER A 33 -17.31 1.92 42.53
N LEU A 34 -18.63 1.73 42.58
CA LEU A 34 -19.43 1.38 41.39
C LEU A 34 -19.48 2.55 40.40
N GLN A 35 -19.63 3.79 40.90
CA GLN A 35 -19.65 4.98 40.05
C GLN A 35 -18.29 5.22 39.37
N GLU A 36 -17.19 5.08 40.11
CA GLU A 36 -15.82 5.18 39.57
C GLU A 36 -15.53 4.07 38.55
N ALA A 37 -15.94 2.83 38.83
CA ALA A 37 -15.81 1.72 37.90
C ALA A 37 -16.61 1.96 36.61
N THR A 38 -17.85 2.47 36.70
CA THR A 38 -18.65 2.82 35.52
C THR A 38 -18.07 4.00 34.74
N SER A 39 -17.55 5.03 35.40
CA SER A 39 -16.88 6.16 34.75
C SER A 39 -15.62 5.68 34.01
N THR A 40 -14.86 4.79 34.64
CA THR A 40 -13.65 4.20 34.04
C THR A 40 -14.02 3.34 32.83
N LEU A 41 -15.08 2.53 32.92
CA LEU A 41 -15.57 1.71 31.80
C LEU A 41 -16.09 2.55 30.63
N ILE A 42 -16.80 3.65 30.91
CA ILE A 42 -17.30 4.60 29.90
C ILE A 42 -16.13 5.33 29.22
N THR A 43 -15.08 5.67 29.98
CA THR A 43 -13.88 6.31 29.43
C THR A 43 -13.09 5.33 28.55
N TYR A 44 -12.90 4.08 29.01
CA TYR A 44 -12.26 3.01 28.23
C TYR A 44 -12.99 2.71 26.92
N THR A 45 -14.33 2.65 26.95
CA THR A 45 -15.14 2.40 25.74
C THR A 45 -15.15 3.60 24.79
N ALA A 46 -15.14 4.83 25.30
CA ALA A 46 -15.01 6.04 24.48
C ALA A 46 -13.61 6.18 23.85
N GLU A 47 -12.54 5.76 24.54
CA GLU A 47 -11.18 5.72 24.00
C GLU A 47 -10.99 4.62 22.94
N GLU A 48 -11.60 3.44 23.10
CA GLU A 48 -11.64 2.40 22.07
C GLU A 48 -12.42 2.83 20.81
N GLU A 49 -13.52 3.59 20.95
CA GLU A 49 -14.25 4.11 19.79
C GLU A 49 -13.51 5.25 19.07
N LYS A 50 -12.74 6.07 19.79
CA LYS A 50 -11.89 7.12 19.20
C LYS A 50 -10.69 6.56 18.43
N SER A 51 -10.40 5.26 18.59
CA SER A 51 -9.34 4.51 17.90
C SER A 51 -9.86 3.63 16.74
N LYS A 52 -11.04 3.92 16.17
CA LYS A 52 -11.51 3.29 14.92
C LYS A 52 -11.17 4.09 13.65
N ILE A 53 -10.13 4.93 13.69
CA ILE A 53 -9.44 5.27 12.44
C ILE A 53 -8.56 4.06 12.13
N PRO A 54 -8.81 3.29 11.05
CA PRO A 54 -7.90 2.25 10.64
C PRO A 54 -6.50 2.87 10.58
N PRO A 55 -5.45 2.26 11.15
CA PRO A 55 -4.11 2.81 11.02
C PRO A 55 -3.88 3.02 9.53
N LYS A 56 -3.72 4.29 9.10
CA LYS A 56 -3.37 4.62 7.71
C LYS A 56 -2.21 3.68 7.37
N LYS A 57 -2.42 2.74 6.45
CA LYS A 57 -1.37 1.81 6.05
C LYS A 57 -0.22 2.68 5.58
N LYS A 58 0.83 2.80 6.40
CA LYS A 58 2.00 3.60 6.07
C LYS A 58 2.59 2.95 4.81
N GLY A 59 2.67 3.72 3.73
CA GLY A 59 3.19 3.23 2.46
C GLY A 59 4.57 2.59 2.64
N GLN A 60 4.88 1.62 1.78
CA GLN A 60 6.15 0.91 1.80
C GLN A 60 7.25 1.83 1.27
N ILE A 61 8.13 2.29 2.18
CA ILE A 61 9.30 3.12 1.85
C ILE A 61 10.25 2.33 0.94
N ILE A 62 10.75 3.01 -0.09
CA ILE A 62 11.68 2.44 -1.08
C ILE A 62 13.13 2.71 -0.69
N PHE A 63 13.43 3.97 -0.33
CA PHE A 63 14.76 4.38 0.14
C PHE A 63 14.62 5.14 1.46
N ASN A 64 15.46 4.80 2.44
CA ASN A 64 15.39 5.40 3.78
C ASN A 64 15.67 6.92 3.77
N ASP A 65 16.42 7.40 2.77
CA ASP A 65 16.77 8.80 2.56
C ASP A 65 15.81 9.53 1.60
N HIS A 66 14.76 8.85 1.09
CA HIS A 66 13.73 9.40 0.20
C HIS A 66 12.34 8.92 0.63
N ILE A 67 11.95 9.25 1.87
CA ILE A 67 10.75 8.73 2.53
C ILE A 67 9.43 9.16 1.87
N HIS A 68 9.47 10.22 1.05
CA HIS A 68 8.30 10.73 0.32
C HIS A 68 8.01 9.91 -0.93
N LEU A 69 8.97 9.12 -1.42
CA LEU A 69 8.76 8.14 -2.49
C LEU A 69 8.46 6.76 -1.89
N LYS A 70 7.22 6.31 -2.06
CA LYS A 70 6.74 5.05 -1.47
C LYS A 70 5.67 4.38 -2.31
N TRP A 71 5.53 3.08 -2.09
CA TRP A 71 4.41 2.31 -2.62
C TRP A 71 3.21 2.38 -1.66
N VAL A 72 2.04 2.77 -2.15
CA VAL A 72 0.79 2.86 -1.38
C VAL A 72 -0.22 1.88 -1.95
N GLU A 73 -1.00 1.20 -1.10
CA GLU A 73 -2.07 0.31 -1.56
C GLU A 73 -3.15 1.09 -2.32
N TRP A 74 -3.72 0.47 -3.36
CA TRP A 74 -4.87 1.03 -4.06
C TRP A 74 -6.12 1.02 -3.16
N GLU A 75 -6.71 2.19 -2.92
CA GLU A 75 -7.90 2.36 -2.07
C GLU A 75 -9.15 2.79 -2.87
N GLY A 76 -9.13 2.65 -4.20
CA GLY A 76 -10.26 2.97 -5.07
C GLY A 76 -10.20 4.35 -5.74
N SER A 77 -9.19 5.16 -5.45
CA SER A 77 -8.94 6.45 -6.10
C SER A 77 -7.45 6.72 -6.24
N VAL A 78 -7.07 7.47 -7.29
CA VAL A 78 -5.67 7.86 -7.50
C VAL A 78 -5.18 8.72 -6.33
N PRO A 79 -4.13 8.31 -5.60
CA PRO A 79 -3.60 9.09 -4.50
C PRO A 79 -2.91 10.37 -5.01
N ARG A 80 -2.93 11.43 -4.19
CA ARG A 80 -2.17 12.65 -4.48
C ARG A 80 -0.68 12.32 -4.61
N GLY A 81 -0.04 12.85 -5.64
CA GLY A 81 1.38 12.60 -5.92
C GLY A 81 1.65 11.24 -6.57
N ALA A 82 0.62 10.54 -7.06
CA ALA A 82 0.83 9.33 -7.85
C ALA A 82 1.73 9.63 -9.06
N VAL A 83 2.80 8.85 -9.19
CA VAL A 83 3.77 9.01 -10.28
C VAL A 83 3.13 8.54 -11.59
N SER A 84 3.14 9.40 -12.59
CA SER A 84 2.53 9.12 -13.89
C SER A 84 3.38 9.58 -15.06
N ILE A 85 3.06 9.07 -16.24
CA ILE A 85 3.50 9.61 -17.53
C ILE A 85 2.27 9.93 -18.38
N TRP A 86 2.45 10.83 -19.34
CA TRP A 86 1.57 10.89 -20.50
C TRP A 86 2.08 9.91 -21.56
N ASN A 87 1.28 8.90 -21.90
CA ASN A 87 1.58 7.95 -22.97
C ASN A 87 1.00 8.50 -24.28
N GLU A 88 1.86 9.06 -25.13
CA GLU A 88 1.47 9.65 -26.41
C GLU A 88 0.82 8.62 -27.36
N GLU A 89 1.42 7.44 -27.48
CA GLU A 89 0.96 6.37 -28.39
C GLU A 89 -0.46 5.89 -28.04
N ALA A 90 -0.79 5.86 -26.75
CA ALA A 90 -2.12 5.48 -26.27
C ALA A 90 -3.02 6.70 -25.97
N SER A 91 -2.51 7.91 -26.13
CA SER A 91 -3.18 9.19 -25.81
C SER A 91 -3.87 9.17 -24.44
N ARG A 92 -3.14 8.74 -23.40
CA ARG A 92 -3.68 8.61 -22.04
C ARG A 92 -2.63 8.80 -20.96
N THR A 93 -3.07 9.22 -19.78
CA THR A 93 -2.25 9.22 -18.56
C THR A 93 -2.10 7.81 -18.02
N GLU A 94 -0.87 7.38 -17.76
CA GLU A 94 -0.56 6.10 -17.15
C GLU A 94 0.11 6.32 -15.79
N TYR A 95 -0.48 5.78 -14.74
CA TYR A 95 0.07 5.80 -13.39
C TYR A 95 0.89 4.55 -13.13
N VAL A 96 2.05 4.71 -12.48
CA VAL A 96 2.89 3.59 -12.09
C VAL A 96 2.19 2.77 -11.02
N CYS A 97 1.98 1.49 -11.32
CA CYS A 97 1.44 0.52 -10.38
C CYS A 97 2.25 -0.77 -10.37
N ALA A 98 2.12 -1.56 -9.31
CA ALA A 98 2.72 -2.88 -9.22
C ALA A 98 1.74 -3.88 -8.60
N GLU A 99 1.67 -5.08 -9.19
CA GLU A 99 1.01 -6.22 -8.57
C GLU A 99 1.85 -6.67 -7.37
N ALA A 100 1.30 -6.50 -6.16
CA ALA A 100 1.80 -6.94 -4.86
C ALA A 100 3.35 -6.96 -4.64
N GLY A 101 4.11 -6.11 -5.34
CA GLY A 101 5.57 -6.02 -5.27
C GLY A 101 6.37 -6.81 -6.33
N TYR A 102 5.73 -7.55 -7.23
CA TYR A 102 6.43 -8.42 -8.20
C TYR A 102 6.57 -7.78 -9.57
N SER A 103 5.47 -7.37 -10.19
CA SER A 103 5.47 -6.89 -11.57
C SER A 103 4.95 -5.46 -11.65
N VAL A 104 5.75 -4.60 -12.30
CA VAL A 104 5.38 -3.21 -12.59
C VAL A 104 4.58 -3.13 -13.88
N GLY A 105 3.61 -2.23 -13.90
CA GLY A 105 2.85 -1.90 -15.09
C GLY A 105 2.17 -0.54 -14.97
N PHE A 106 0.96 -0.43 -15.51
CA PHE A 106 0.23 0.82 -15.53
C PHE A 106 -1.22 0.69 -15.05
N PHE A 107 -1.67 1.74 -14.37
CA PHE A 107 -3.07 2.01 -14.09
C PHE A 107 -3.54 3.18 -14.95
N ASN A 108 -4.78 3.12 -15.42
CA ASN A 108 -5.44 4.22 -16.09
C ASN A 108 -6.94 4.19 -15.74
N GLU A 109 -7.50 5.33 -15.35
CA GLU A 109 -8.87 5.43 -14.84
C GLU A 109 -9.92 4.95 -15.85
N SER A 110 -9.73 5.18 -17.15
CA SER A 110 -10.71 4.78 -18.18
C SER A 110 -10.69 3.28 -18.49
N LYS A 111 -9.67 2.54 -18.03
CA LYS A 111 -9.57 1.08 -18.15
C LYS A 111 -10.10 0.33 -16.93
N GLY A 112 -10.69 1.05 -15.98
CA GLY A 112 -11.23 0.49 -14.75
C GLY A 112 -10.19 0.33 -13.63
N PRO A 113 -10.61 -0.20 -12.47
CA PRO A 113 -9.81 -0.24 -11.23
C PRO A 113 -8.76 -1.36 -11.26
N TYR A 114 -7.91 -1.39 -12.29
CA TYR A 114 -6.93 -2.45 -12.50
C TYR A 114 -5.54 -1.91 -12.81
N CYS A 115 -4.53 -2.51 -12.16
CA CYS A 115 -3.16 -2.44 -12.63
C CYS A 115 -2.95 -3.48 -13.73
N TYR A 116 -2.56 -3.04 -14.92
CA TYR A 116 -2.18 -3.90 -16.04
C TYR A 116 -0.67 -4.11 -16.01
N TYR A 117 -0.21 -5.35 -15.98
CA TYR A 117 1.21 -5.69 -15.83
C TYR A 117 1.60 -6.88 -16.70
N SER A 118 2.88 -6.96 -17.00
CA SER A 118 3.44 -8.01 -17.84
C SER A 118 3.96 -9.16 -16.99
N ASN A 119 3.63 -10.41 -17.35
CA ASN A 119 4.20 -11.60 -16.74
C ASN A 119 4.03 -12.81 -17.66
N ALA A 120 5.06 -13.66 -17.75
CA ALA A 120 5.02 -14.93 -18.47
C ALA A 120 4.42 -14.81 -19.89
N ASP A 121 4.94 -13.89 -20.70
CA ASP A 121 4.53 -13.62 -22.09
C ASP A 121 3.11 -13.05 -22.25
N GLN A 122 2.43 -12.68 -21.17
CA GLN A 122 1.05 -12.18 -21.16
C GLN A 122 0.89 -10.83 -20.46
N GLU A 123 -0.14 -10.09 -20.87
CA GLU A 123 -0.67 -8.98 -20.09
C GLU A 123 -1.69 -9.54 -19.10
N HIS A 124 -1.45 -9.30 -17.82
CA HIS A 124 -2.35 -9.60 -16.74
C HIS A 124 -2.97 -8.31 -16.18
N ARG A 125 -4.01 -8.47 -15.38
CA ARG A 125 -4.58 -7.37 -14.61
C ARG A 125 -4.99 -7.81 -13.22
N THR A 126 -4.87 -6.92 -12.24
CA THR A 126 -5.27 -7.15 -10.86
C THR A 126 -5.95 -5.92 -10.28
N SER A 127 -6.94 -6.10 -9.40
CA SER A 127 -7.52 -5.05 -8.58
C SER A 127 -6.81 -4.87 -7.23
N ASN A 128 -5.91 -5.80 -6.88
CA ASN A 128 -5.05 -5.72 -5.71
C ASN A 128 -3.64 -5.31 -6.17
N PHE A 129 -3.33 -4.02 -6.04
CA PHE A 129 -2.07 -3.45 -6.49
C PHE A 129 -1.67 -2.26 -5.61
N ARG A 130 -0.41 -1.86 -5.75
CA ARG A 130 0.12 -0.63 -5.19
C ARG A 130 0.35 0.41 -6.26
N MET A 131 0.27 1.67 -5.88
CA MET A 131 0.65 2.81 -6.71
C MET A 131 1.92 3.44 -6.16
N LEU A 132 2.81 3.89 -7.06
CA LEU A 132 3.98 4.65 -6.67
C LEU A 132 3.56 6.09 -6.40
N VAL A 133 3.90 6.61 -5.23
CA VAL A 133 3.57 7.97 -4.81
C VAL A 133 4.85 8.72 -4.48
N ASN A 134 4.99 9.92 -5.05
CA ASN A 134 5.96 10.94 -4.65
C ASN A 134 5.19 12.05 -3.94
N GLU A 135 5.14 11.99 -2.61
CA GLU A 135 4.35 12.93 -1.81
C GLU A 135 4.83 14.37 -2.02
N ASP A 136 3.89 15.24 -2.35
CA ASP A 136 4.10 16.67 -2.61
C ASP A 136 5.19 16.96 -3.67
N ASN A 137 5.49 15.97 -4.54
CA ASN A 137 6.60 16.02 -5.49
C ASN A 137 7.95 16.35 -4.83
N SER A 138 8.16 15.86 -3.61
CA SER A 138 9.34 16.18 -2.78
C SER A 138 10.63 15.57 -3.34
N GLU A 139 10.54 14.39 -3.97
CA GLU A 139 11.68 13.73 -4.57
C GLU A 139 11.88 14.14 -6.03
N GLU A 140 13.12 14.36 -6.43
CA GLU A 140 13.47 14.64 -7.82
C GLU A 140 13.60 13.32 -8.61
N LEU A 141 12.57 12.98 -9.37
CA LEU A 141 12.54 11.77 -10.18
C LEU A 141 13.08 12.03 -11.59
N GLU A 142 13.85 11.07 -12.12
CA GLU A 142 14.46 11.16 -13.44
C GLU A 142 14.31 9.84 -14.20
N TRP A 143 13.94 9.91 -15.48
CA TRP A 143 13.94 8.78 -16.40
C TRP A 143 15.28 8.70 -17.11
N LYS A 144 16.05 7.65 -16.87
CA LYS A 144 17.40 7.47 -17.44
C LYS A 144 17.40 6.37 -18.49
N LYS A 145 17.87 6.70 -19.69
CA LYS A 145 18.03 5.74 -20.79
C LYS A 145 19.03 4.65 -20.41
N ASP A 146 18.65 3.42 -20.67
CA ASP A 146 19.51 2.26 -20.51
C ASP A 146 19.06 1.11 -21.43
N SER A 147 19.79 0.00 -21.41
CA SER A 147 19.51 -1.13 -22.28
C SER A 147 20.08 -2.47 -21.79
N TYR A 148 19.62 -3.57 -22.38
CA TYR A 148 20.18 -4.92 -22.20
C TYR A 148 20.34 -5.38 -20.72
N GLY A 149 19.41 -4.98 -19.85
CA GLY A 149 19.39 -5.35 -18.43
C GLY A 149 20.14 -4.42 -17.49
N SER A 150 20.87 -3.45 -18.03
CA SER A 150 21.50 -2.41 -17.21
C SER A 150 20.44 -1.54 -16.57
N VAL A 151 20.73 -1.13 -15.33
CA VAL A 151 19.89 -0.27 -14.50
C VAL A 151 20.78 0.75 -13.79
N PRO A 152 20.46 2.05 -13.84
CA PRO A 152 21.25 3.06 -13.14
C PRO A 152 21.17 2.94 -11.61
N PRO A 153 22.11 3.55 -10.86
CA PRO A 153 21.99 3.67 -9.41
C PRO A 153 20.69 4.38 -9.01
N LYS A 154 20.17 4.04 -7.83
CA LYS A 154 18.92 4.61 -7.28
C LYS A 154 17.70 4.41 -8.19
N SER A 155 17.70 3.34 -8.98
CA SER A 155 16.52 2.88 -9.73
C SER A 155 15.41 2.44 -8.79
N VAL A 156 14.17 2.82 -9.09
CA VAL A 156 12.99 2.52 -8.27
C VAL A 156 12.56 1.06 -8.49
N PRO A 157 12.70 0.18 -7.48
CA PRO A 157 12.28 -1.21 -7.60
C PRO A 157 10.75 -1.36 -7.43
N SER A 158 10.21 -2.46 -7.95
CA SER A 158 8.81 -2.88 -7.73
C SER A 158 8.49 -3.10 -6.25
N TYR A 159 9.50 -3.49 -5.48
CA TYR A 159 9.43 -3.67 -4.04
C TYR A 159 10.85 -3.59 -3.43
N PRO A 160 11.01 -3.15 -2.16
CA PRO A 160 12.31 -3.14 -1.51
C PRO A 160 13.02 -4.51 -1.58
N GLY A 161 14.26 -4.52 -2.06
CA GLY A 161 15.07 -5.73 -2.20
C GLY A 161 14.79 -6.58 -3.45
N VAL A 162 13.82 -6.21 -4.29
CA VAL A 162 13.52 -6.95 -5.54
C VAL A 162 14.26 -6.34 -6.72
N ASN A 163 14.89 -7.20 -7.53
CA ASN A 163 15.64 -6.81 -8.72
C ASN A 163 14.73 -6.71 -9.97
N VAL A 164 13.65 -5.94 -9.84
CA VAL A 164 12.70 -5.61 -10.91
C VAL A 164 12.37 -4.15 -10.75
N PHE A 165 12.49 -3.35 -11.81
CA PHE A 165 12.45 -1.89 -11.71
C PHE A 165 11.33 -1.27 -12.54
N VAL A 166 10.91 -0.09 -12.12
CA VAL A 166 9.97 0.75 -12.86
C VAL A 166 10.67 1.25 -14.12
N GLY A 167 10.13 0.88 -15.28
CA GLY A 167 10.63 1.33 -16.56
C GLY A 167 9.55 1.89 -17.46
N ARG A 168 9.99 2.54 -18.53
CA ARG A 168 9.14 2.95 -19.64
C ARG A 168 9.88 2.84 -20.96
N ASN A 169 9.12 2.88 -22.04
CA ASN A 169 9.62 3.29 -23.35
C ASN A 169 8.57 4.16 -24.04
N ARG A 170 8.74 4.44 -25.33
CA ARG A 170 7.78 5.26 -26.09
C ARG A 170 6.34 4.74 -26.08
N TYR A 171 6.13 3.46 -25.77
CA TYR A 171 4.82 2.81 -25.80
C TYR A 171 4.12 2.72 -24.44
N GLY A 172 4.78 3.12 -23.33
CA GLY A 172 4.16 3.13 -22.00
C GLY A 172 5.04 2.57 -20.87
N LEU A 173 4.40 2.32 -19.73
CA LEU A 173 5.03 1.81 -18.51
C LEU A 173 5.09 0.28 -18.45
N GLY A 174 6.12 -0.25 -17.78
CA GLY A 174 6.29 -1.68 -17.57
C GLY A 174 7.43 -1.98 -16.60
N LYS A 175 7.88 -3.24 -16.59
CA LYS A 175 8.97 -3.69 -15.72
C LYS A 175 10.29 -3.81 -16.50
N VAL A 176 11.39 -3.45 -15.86
CA VAL A 176 12.75 -3.84 -16.29
C VAL A 176 13.21 -4.99 -15.42
N ASP A 177 13.56 -6.11 -16.03
CA ASP A 177 14.13 -7.26 -15.32
C ASP A 177 15.55 -7.52 -15.84
N PRO A 178 16.59 -7.14 -15.08
CA PRO A 178 17.98 -7.36 -15.45
C PRO A 178 18.32 -8.83 -15.75
N ARG A 179 17.62 -9.78 -15.12
CA ARG A 179 17.87 -11.22 -15.33
C ARG A 179 17.58 -11.62 -16.77
N PHE A 180 16.54 -11.05 -17.36
CA PHE A 180 16.16 -11.29 -18.76
C PHE A 180 16.72 -10.22 -19.73
N LYS A 181 17.50 -9.28 -19.21
CA LYS A 181 18.16 -8.23 -19.99
C LYS A 181 17.18 -7.42 -20.84
N ALA A 182 16.03 -7.04 -20.28
CA ALA A 182 14.95 -6.43 -21.05
C ALA A 182 13.96 -5.62 -20.19
N PHE A 183 13.24 -4.75 -20.91
CA PHE A 183 11.98 -4.14 -20.50
C PHE A 183 10.79 -4.92 -21.06
N PHE A 184 9.75 -5.08 -20.25
CA PHE A 184 8.55 -5.85 -20.57
C PHE A 184 7.30 -4.99 -20.40
N LEU A 185 6.63 -4.74 -21.52
CA LEU A 185 5.45 -3.89 -21.62
C LEU A 185 4.17 -4.75 -21.68
N PRO A 186 3.18 -4.55 -20.78
CA PRO A 186 1.84 -5.08 -20.97
C PRO A 186 1.13 -4.36 -22.12
N HIS A 187 0.66 -5.11 -23.12
CA HIS A 187 -0.02 -4.52 -24.27
C HIS A 187 -1.01 -5.49 -24.93
N ASN A 188 -2.31 -5.18 -24.79
CA ASN A 188 -3.41 -5.84 -25.52
C ASN A 188 -3.39 -7.38 -25.36
N GLY A 189 -3.33 -7.86 -24.11
CA GLY A 189 -3.29 -9.29 -23.79
C GLY A 189 -1.91 -9.94 -23.91
N LYS A 190 -0.86 -9.21 -24.32
CA LYS A 190 0.50 -9.76 -24.51
C LYS A 190 1.55 -8.99 -23.71
N GLU A 191 2.64 -9.67 -23.36
CA GLU A 191 3.88 -9.03 -22.92
C GLU A 191 4.76 -8.76 -24.15
N LYS A 192 5.21 -7.51 -24.32
CA LYS A 192 6.17 -7.12 -25.36
C LYS A 192 7.53 -6.87 -24.73
N CYS A 193 8.58 -7.45 -25.31
CA CYS A 193 9.95 -7.36 -24.82
C CYS A 193 10.76 -6.35 -25.66
N TYR A 194 11.48 -5.45 -24.99
CA TYR A 194 12.34 -4.44 -25.61
C TYR A 194 13.72 -4.43 -24.93
N LYS A 195 14.77 -4.17 -25.73
CA LYS A 195 16.15 -4.08 -25.23
C LYS A 195 16.57 -2.67 -24.84
N GLU A 196 15.86 -1.66 -25.33
CA GLU A 196 16.09 -0.25 -25.02
C GLU A 196 14.89 0.31 -24.25
N TYR A 197 15.17 1.08 -23.20
CA TYR A 197 14.16 1.58 -22.28
C TYR A 197 14.72 2.73 -21.45
N GLU A 198 13.86 3.34 -20.64
CA GLU A 198 14.25 4.27 -19.59
C GLU A 198 13.85 3.68 -18.23
N VAL A 199 14.72 3.85 -17.23
CA VAL A 199 14.49 3.39 -15.85
C VAL A 199 14.19 4.61 -14.98
N LEU A 200 13.17 4.51 -14.13
CA LEU A 200 12.86 5.56 -13.17
C LEU A 200 13.88 5.55 -12.04
N THR A 201 14.49 6.69 -11.76
CA THR A 201 15.51 6.86 -10.73
C THR A 201 15.21 8.06 -9.85
N VAL A 202 15.79 8.07 -8.64
CA VAL A 202 15.80 9.26 -7.78
C VAL A 202 17.13 9.99 -7.95
N ASN A 203 17.07 11.28 -8.27
CA ASN A 203 18.25 12.12 -8.41
C ASN A 203 18.86 12.44 -7.04
N THR A 204 20.12 12.05 -6.84
CA THR A 204 20.86 12.28 -5.59
C THR A 204 21.69 13.56 -5.59
N ALA A 205 21.69 14.33 -6.68
CA ALA A 205 22.54 15.53 -6.81
C ALA A 205 22.25 16.61 -5.75
N LYS A 206 21.04 16.64 -5.17
CA LYS A 206 20.64 17.61 -4.14
C LYS A 206 21.03 17.25 -2.70
N GLN A 207 21.52 16.02 -2.43
CA GLN A 207 21.93 15.65 -1.06
C GLN A 207 23.36 16.08 -0.69
N LYS A 208 24.13 16.64 -1.64
CA LYS A 208 25.34 17.38 -1.29
C LYS A 208 24.92 18.77 -0.87
N PHE A 209 24.73 19.01 0.43
CA PHE A 209 25.10 20.22 1.19
C PHE A 209 24.40 20.17 2.55
N SER A 210 25.05 19.55 3.52
CA SER A 210 25.00 19.92 4.93
C SER A 210 26.32 19.47 5.52
N ILE A 211 27.25 20.42 5.61
CA ILE A 211 28.53 20.31 6.34
C ILE A 211 28.23 20.58 7.81
#